data_AF-A0A7Y0PGG1-F1
#
_entry.id   AF-A0A7Y0PGG1-F1
#
_cell.length_a   1.000
_cell.length_b   1.000
_cell.length_c   1.000
_cell.angle_alpha   90.00
_cell.angle_beta   90.00
_cell.angle_gamma   90.00
#
_symmetry.space_group_name_H-M   'P 1'
#
loop_
_entity.id
_entity.type
_entity.pdbx_description
1 polymer ?
#
loop_
_entity_poly.entity_id
_entity_poly.type
_entity_poly.pdbx_seq_one_letter_code
_entity_poly.pdbx_strand_id
1 'polypeptide(L)'
;MDVSAIAIALIGVIGGAAATGVGAMLRTRTSRRTAARLVFAELESNSAIVAFFRATGVWPSVATSRKAWDANSEVLARTRRTNLFQAVSRGYAALEAVAYIAREEALDEQDAHRLLGVNVRWLDEALRSVGEAAMIPTRQLDAVVDRLTLETAAQAPATPPLQDVPASLLSQIVDMQIGTGQLPARDVRVAEARVETRTSPVSAAIRIYDARGSSKLPPSLSHLVRTEKGPPSPDVTVEETFAAMTQTAHFYREVWQRDLTEDAGGTAEAVVHFGERYNNVFWDGQRLFVGDGDDVAFGRFSAHVEIIAHELSHLLLGRTGLRFEGQAGSLVESCADVIGSLVKQYALAQTADAADWLIGAGLVNPRKSAMPLRSLKAPGTAFDNDLLGRDPQVSRMADYVRTSEDNGGVHINSGIPNHAFYLLSTSLGGAAWEQAGMIWYRALTSGVLPPTCSFATFAGVTVAVAGNDNGAGGRAAESVEQAWTTVGVTPRLTKRAMALTGKNSPREE
;
A
#
# COMPACT_ATOMS: atom_id res chain seq x y z
N MET A 1 -12.37 -25.05 20.65
CA MET A 1 -13.36 -24.20 19.95
C MET A 1 -12.59 -23.33 19.00
N ASP A 2 -13.01 -23.36 17.74
CA ASP A 2 -12.22 -23.01 16.56
C ASP A 2 -12.11 -21.49 16.40
N VAL A 3 -10.88 -20.97 16.46
CA VAL A 3 -10.53 -19.53 16.47
C VAL A 3 -10.60 -18.92 15.06
N SER A 4 -10.96 -19.70 14.05
CA SER A 4 -11.04 -19.31 12.63
C SER A 4 -12.32 -18.53 12.24
N ALA A 5 -13.19 -18.18 13.19
CA ALA A 5 -14.47 -17.53 12.91
C ALA A 5 -14.51 -16.00 13.15
N ILE A 6 -13.48 -15.39 13.75
CA ILE A 6 -13.50 -13.97 14.14
C ILE A 6 -12.74 -13.06 13.14
N ALA A 7 -11.97 -13.63 12.19
CA ALA A 7 -11.33 -12.88 11.08
C ALA A 7 -12.28 -12.51 9.91
N ILE A 8 -13.59 -12.73 10.14
CA ILE A 8 -14.80 -12.48 9.34
C ILE A 8 -15.07 -11.04 8.88
N ALA A 9 -14.08 -10.34 8.36
CA ALA A 9 -14.16 -9.02 7.73
C ALA A 9 -13.60 -7.83 8.50
N LEU A 10 -12.79 -7.08 7.76
CA LEU A 10 -12.65 -5.63 7.78
C LEU A 10 -11.72 -5.21 6.64
N ILE A 11 -11.91 -5.70 5.40
CA ILE A 11 -11.16 -5.20 4.23
C ILE A 11 -12.07 -5.13 3.01
N GLY A 12 -12.94 -4.14 3.02
CA GLY A 12 -13.36 -3.47 1.81
C GLY A 12 -13.45 -1.99 2.17
N VAL A 13 -12.51 -1.12 1.76
CA VAL A 13 -12.84 0.27 1.36
C VAL A 13 -11.71 1.08 0.76
N ILE A 14 -10.44 0.67 0.81
CA ILE A 14 -9.43 1.42 0.04
C ILE A 14 -9.30 0.79 -1.35
N GLY A 15 -10.27 1.09 -2.22
CA GLY A 15 -10.30 0.54 -3.57
C GLY A 15 -11.50 1.00 -4.40
N GLY A 16 -11.69 2.31 -4.55
CA GLY A 16 -12.79 2.77 -5.40
C GLY A 16 -13.04 4.27 -5.44
N ALA A 17 -12.09 5.07 -5.95
CA ALA A 17 -12.41 6.28 -6.72
C ALA A 17 -11.16 6.98 -7.29
N ALA A 18 -10.85 6.70 -8.56
CA ALA A 18 -10.65 7.70 -9.61
C ALA A 18 -10.24 7.01 -10.93
N ALA A 19 -11.18 6.26 -11.50
CA ALA A 19 -11.34 6.22 -12.95
C ALA A 19 -12.56 7.07 -13.27
N THR A 20 -12.36 8.28 -13.81
CA THR A 20 -13.33 8.96 -14.68
C THR A 20 -12.67 10.20 -15.28
N GLY A 21 -12.35 10.11 -16.57
CA GLY A 21 -11.80 11.24 -17.33
C GLY A 21 -11.48 10.95 -18.80
N VAL A 22 -12.07 9.93 -19.43
CA VAL A 22 -12.13 9.87 -20.91
C VAL A 22 -13.55 9.48 -21.31
N GLY A 23 -14.20 10.40 -22.01
CA GLY A 23 -15.57 10.27 -22.48
C GLY A 23 -15.73 9.27 -23.61
N ALA A 24 -16.90 8.62 -23.58
CA ALA A 24 -17.67 8.08 -24.69
C ALA A 24 -17.09 6.90 -25.50
N MET A 25 -17.39 5.67 -25.06
CA MET A 25 -18.27 4.73 -25.80
C MET A 25 -18.40 3.40 -25.03
N LEU A 26 -19.61 2.81 -25.09
CA LEU A 26 -20.02 1.49 -24.59
C LEU A 26 -20.38 1.40 -23.08
N ARG A 27 -21.61 1.82 -22.72
CA ARG A 27 -22.28 1.36 -21.49
C ARG A 27 -22.60 -0.13 -21.62
N THR A 28 -21.70 -1.01 -21.14
CA THR A 28 -22.10 -2.37 -20.80
C THR A 28 -23.06 -2.30 -19.61
N ARG A 29 -24.31 -2.77 -19.78
CA ARG A 29 -25.29 -2.81 -18.69
C ARG A 29 -24.77 -3.69 -17.56
N THR A 30 -24.42 -3.10 -16.42
CA THR A 30 -24.04 -3.83 -15.21
C THR A 30 -25.17 -4.79 -14.82
N SER A 31 -24.84 -6.06 -14.60
CA SER A 31 -25.84 -7.06 -14.20
C SER A 31 -26.39 -6.73 -12.81
N ARG A 32 -27.64 -7.11 -12.53
CA ARG A 32 -28.28 -6.91 -11.20
C ARG A 32 -27.45 -7.49 -10.06
N ARG A 33 -26.86 -8.67 -10.27
CA ARG A 33 -25.99 -9.33 -9.27
C ARG A 33 -24.70 -8.56 -9.06
N THR A 34 -24.10 -8.01 -10.12
CA THR A 34 -22.90 -7.18 -10.05
C THR A 34 -23.19 -5.87 -9.32
N ALA A 35 -24.30 -5.21 -9.66
CA ALA A 35 -24.78 -4.02 -8.96
C ALA A 35 -24.99 -4.27 -7.46
N ALA A 36 -25.65 -5.37 -7.09
CA ALA A 36 -25.86 -5.74 -5.69
C ALA A 36 -24.54 -6.02 -4.95
N ARG A 37 -23.55 -6.66 -5.60
CA ARG A 37 -22.24 -6.93 -4.98
C ARG A 37 -21.44 -5.67 -4.68
N LEU A 38 -21.46 -4.70 -5.60
CA LEU A 38 -20.79 -3.42 -5.40
C LEU A 38 -21.42 -2.63 -4.25
N VAL A 39 -22.76 -2.62 -4.19
CA VAL A 39 -23.49 -1.95 -3.10
C VAL A 39 -23.32 -2.68 -1.76
N PHE A 40 -23.26 -4.01 -1.77
CA PHE A 40 -22.98 -4.81 -0.57
C PHE A 40 -21.58 -4.51 0.00
N ALA A 41 -20.55 -4.49 -0.85
CA ALA A 41 -19.19 -4.20 -0.41
C ALA A 41 -19.05 -2.77 0.19
N GLU A 42 -19.72 -1.79 -0.40
CA GLU A 42 -19.75 -0.41 0.15
C GLU A 42 -20.50 -0.35 1.50
N LEU A 43 -21.65 -1.02 1.63
CA LEU A 43 -22.38 -1.07 2.90
C LEU A 43 -21.63 -1.83 3.99
N GLU A 44 -21.05 -3.00 3.68
CA GLU A 44 -20.26 -3.80 4.62
C GLU A 44 -19.13 -2.96 5.22
N SER A 45 -18.48 -2.17 4.37
CA SER A 45 -17.45 -1.26 4.81
C SER A 45 -17.95 -0.15 5.72
N ASN A 46 -18.97 0.58 5.27
CA ASN A 46 -19.52 1.68 6.04
C ASN A 46 -20.06 1.18 7.40
N SER A 47 -20.56 -0.05 7.44
CA SER A 47 -21.02 -0.71 8.67
C SER A 47 -19.88 -1.01 9.66
N ALA A 48 -18.65 -1.18 9.21
CA ALA A 48 -17.50 -1.37 10.09
C ALA A 48 -17.20 -0.12 10.95
N ILE A 49 -17.46 1.08 10.42
CA ILE A 49 -17.38 2.33 11.17
C ILE A 49 -18.38 2.34 12.34
N VAL A 50 -19.59 1.84 12.11
CA VAL A 50 -20.63 1.76 13.15
C VAL A 50 -20.27 0.72 14.21
N ALA A 51 -19.73 -0.43 13.81
CA ALA A 51 -19.23 -1.44 14.74
C ALA A 51 -18.09 -0.90 15.62
N PHE A 52 -17.16 -0.13 15.03
CA PHE A 52 -16.08 0.53 15.76
C PHE A 52 -16.60 1.54 16.78
N PHE A 53 -17.52 2.43 16.37
CA PHE A 53 -18.12 3.40 17.28
C PHE A 53 -18.83 2.71 18.45
N ARG A 54 -19.55 1.62 18.17
CA ARG A 54 -20.19 0.83 19.22
C ARG A 54 -19.19 0.20 20.18
N ALA A 55 -18.09 -0.37 19.68
CA ALA A 55 -17.09 -1.00 20.52
C ALA A 55 -16.31 -0.01 21.40
N THR A 56 -16.09 1.22 20.90
CA THR A 56 -15.13 2.16 21.49
C THR A 56 -15.75 3.43 22.07
N GLY A 57 -16.99 3.75 21.71
CA GLY A 57 -17.61 5.04 21.97
C GLY A 57 -17.05 6.20 21.14
N VAL A 58 -16.09 5.94 20.25
CA VAL A 58 -15.42 6.99 19.45
C VAL A 58 -15.91 6.93 18.00
N TRP A 59 -16.49 8.02 17.51
CA TRP A 59 -16.85 8.13 16.09
C TRP A 59 -15.60 8.42 15.25
N PRO A 60 -15.24 7.58 14.28
CA PRO A 60 -14.05 7.81 13.47
C PRO A 60 -14.28 8.98 12.50
N SER A 61 -13.20 9.69 12.15
CA SER A 61 -13.25 10.81 11.18
C SER A 61 -13.39 10.34 9.72
N VAL A 62 -13.52 9.04 9.48
CA VAL A 62 -13.70 8.44 8.16
C VAL A 62 -15.09 8.75 7.63
N ALA A 63 -15.17 9.25 6.40
CA ALA A 63 -16.44 9.50 5.72
C ALA A 63 -17.01 8.20 5.13
N THR A 64 -18.31 7.97 5.29
CA THR A 64 -19.01 6.88 4.61
C THR A 64 -19.12 7.18 3.11
N SER A 65 -19.03 6.15 2.27
CA SER A 65 -19.20 6.27 0.81
C SER A 65 -20.63 5.93 0.38
N ARG A 66 -21.16 6.62 -0.65
CA ARG A 66 -22.45 6.31 -1.31
C ARG A 66 -22.29 6.08 -2.82
N LYS A 67 -21.06 6.03 -3.32
CA LYS A 67 -20.74 6.01 -4.75
C LYS A 67 -21.29 4.75 -5.45
N ALA A 68 -21.18 3.59 -4.82
CA ALA A 68 -21.71 2.35 -5.37
C ALA A 68 -23.23 2.37 -5.39
N TRP A 69 -23.87 2.89 -4.34
CA TRP A 69 -25.32 3.06 -4.31
C TRP A 69 -25.82 4.02 -5.40
N ASP A 70 -25.24 5.21 -5.52
CA ASP A 70 -25.65 6.21 -6.52
C ASP A 70 -25.53 5.68 -7.95
N ALA A 71 -24.47 4.93 -8.23
CA ALA A 71 -24.23 4.35 -9.55
C ALA A 71 -25.12 3.14 -9.89
N ASN A 72 -25.70 2.45 -8.89
CA ASN A 72 -26.35 1.14 -9.10
C ASN A 72 -27.78 1.04 -8.56
N SER A 73 -28.28 2.03 -7.83
CA SER A 73 -29.61 2.02 -7.18
C SER A 73 -30.76 1.84 -8.17
N GLU A 74 -30.67 2.44 -9.37
CA GLU A 74 -31.67 2.28 -10.44
C GLU A 74 -31.79 0.81 -10.91
N VAL A 75 -30.68 0.08 -10.95
CA VAL A 75 -30.65 -1.34 -11.31
C VAL A 75 -31.29 -2.18 -10.21
N LEU A 76 -31.11 -1.81 -8.94
CA LEU A 76 -31.74 -2.47 -7.79
C LEU A 76 -33.23 -2.16 -7.67
N ALA A 77 -33.66 -0.93 -8.01
CA ALA A 77 -35.06 -0.49 -8.01
C ALA A 77 -35.94 -1.26 -9.00
N ARG A 78 -35.38 -1.72 -10.13
CA ARG A 78 -36.08 -2.51 -11.16
C ARG A 78 -36.32 -3.97 -10.78
N THR A 79 -35.97 -4.37 -9.56
CA THR A 79 -36.14 -5.75 -9.08
C THR A 79 -37.60 -6.00 -8.67
N ARG A 80 -38.17 -7.16 -9.01
CA ARG A 80 -39.50 -7.60 -8.52
C ARG A 80 -39.58 -7.84 -7.00
N ARG A 81 -38.50 -7.61 -6.26
CA ARG A 81 -38.45 -7.66 -4.80
C ARG A 81 -38.80 -6.28 -4.27
N THR A 82 -40.06 -6.09 -3.87
CA THR A 82 -40.67 -4.79 -3.54
C THR A 82 -39.93 -4.02 -2.45
N ASN A 83 -39.12 -4.71 -1.63
CA ASN A 83 -38.51 -4.12 -0.44
C ASN A 83 -36.98 -3.95 -0.52
N LEU A 84 -36.29 -4.47 -1.56
CA LEU A 84 -34.82 -4.44 -1.64
C LEU A 84 -34.28 -3.00 -1.70
N PHE A 85 -34.79 -2.21 -2.64
CA PHE A 85 -34.37 -0.82 -2.80
C PHE A 85 -34.64 0.00 -1.53
N GLN A 86 -35.80 -0.21 -0.90
CA GLN A 86 -36.19 0.50 0.32
C GLN A 86 -35.32 0.12 1.51
N ALA A 87 -35.02 -1.17 1.69
CA ALA A 87 -34.14 -1.64 2.76
C ALA A 87 -32.73 -1.04 2.61
N VAL A 88 -32.17 -1.08 1.40
CA VAL A 88 -30.83 -0.53 1.14
C VAL A 88 -30.80 0.99 1.30
N SER A 89 -31.81 1.71 0.78
CA SER A 89 -31.92 3.16 0.98
C SER A 89 -32.05 3.54 2.45
N ARG A 90 -32.79 2.75 3.25
CA ARG A 90 -32.89 2.93 4.71
C ARG A 90 -31.56 2.65 5.40
N GLY A 91 -30.78 1.67 4.94
CA GLY A 91 -29.43 1.42 5.44
C GLY A 91 -28.49 2.61 5.26
N TYR A 92 -28.47 3.23 4.07
CA TYR A 92 -27.66 4.45 3.87
C TYR A 92 -28.13 5.63 4.72
N ALA A 93 -29.44 5.83 4.88
CA ALA A 93 -29.96 6.84 5.80
C ALA A 93 -29.59 6.55 7.26
N ALA A 94 -29.54 5.27 7.65
CA ALA A 94 -29.12 4.85 8.98
C ALA A 94 -27.64 5.17 9.25
N LEU A 95 -26.74 5.04 8.26
CA LEU A 95 -25.34 5.45 8.40
C LEU A 95 -25.20 6.94 8.75
N GLU A 96 -25.95 7.79 8.06
CA GLU A 96 -25.96 9.25 8.31
C GLU A 96 -26.52 9.56 9.70
N ALA A 97 -27.59 8.88 10.10
CA ALA A 97 -28.19 9.06 11.42
C ALA A 97 -27.26 8.61 12.55
N VAL A 98 -26.55 7.49 12.40
CA VAL A 98 -25.56 7.06 13.42
C VAL A 98 -24.41 8.06 13.51
N ALA A 99 -23.91 8.55 12.38
CA ALA A 99 -22.85 9.57 12.37
C ALA A 99 -23.26 10.85 13.11
N TYR A 100 -24.53 11.23 12.98
CA TYR A 100 -25.09 12.37 13.70
C TYR A 100 -25.21 12.08 15.20
N ILE A 101 -25.81 10.94 15.59
CA ILE A 101 -25.97 10.51 17.00
C ILE A 101 -24.61 10.47 17.71
N ALA A 102 -23.57 10.01 17.02
CA ALA A 102 -22.24 9.85 17.59
C ALA A 102 -21.46 11.17 17.77
N ARG A 103 -21.93 12.28 17.20
CA ARG A 103 -21.28 13.61 17.26
C ARG A 103 -22.08 14.64 18.05
N GLU A 104 -23.34 14.36 18.34
CA GLU A 104 -24.27 15.30 18.96
C GLU A 104 -24.24 15.17 20.48
N GLU A 105 -23.65 16.15 21.16
CA GLU A 105 -23.54 16.20 22.62
C GLU A 105 -24.89 16.53 23.31
N ALA A 106 -25.89 16.99 22.54
CA ALA A 106 -27.18 17.43 23.06
C ALA A 106 -28.23 16.32 23.24
N LEU A 107 -27.96 15.09 22.77
CA LEU A 107 -28.87 13.95 22.96
C LEU A 107 -28.66 13.34 24.35
N ASP A 108 -29.76 13.09 25.08
CA ASP A 108 -29.65 12.32 26.31
C ASP A 108 -29.24 10.86 26.01
N GLU A 109 -28.56 10.23 26.97
CA GLU A 109 -27.94 8.92 26.82
C GLU A 109 -28.97 7.83 26.48
N GLN A 110 -30.19 7.92 27.00
CA GLN A 110 -31.25 6.94 26.78
C GLN A 110 -31.80 7.02 25.35
N ASP A 111 -32.03 8.24 24.85
CA ASP A 111 -32.44 8.46 23.47
C ASP A 111 -31.33 8.17 22.46
N ALA A 112 -30.08 8.52 22.76
CA ALA A 112 -28.92 8.15 21.94
C ALA A 112 -28.80 6.62 21.79
N HIS A 113 -28.91 5.87 22.90
CA HIS A 113 -28.88 4.42 22.89
C HIS A 113 -30.05 3.81 22.10
N ARG A 114 -31.27 4.32 22.31
CA ARG A 114 -32.47 3.86 21.60
C ARG A 114 -32.38 4.10 20.10
N LEU A 115 -31.96 5.30 19.68
CA LEU A 115 -31.82 5.67 18.27
C LEU A 115 -30.69 4.90 17.59
N LEU A 116 -29.56 4.69 18.28
CA LEU A 116 -28.46 3.86 17.79
C LEU A 116 -28.94 2.43 17.52
N GLY A 117 -29.68 1.83 18.46
CA GLY A 117 -30.24 0.49 18.30
C GLY A 117 -31.23 0.37 17.13
N VAL A 118 -32.04 1.40 16.85
CA VAL A 118 -32.95 1.43 15.69
C VAL A 118 -32.16 1.45 14.39
N ASN A 119 -31.16 2.32 14.28
CA ASN A 119 -30.39 2.48 13.04
C ASN A 119 -29.50 1.27 12.74
N VAL A 120 -28.95 0.60 13.76
CA VAL A 120 -28.23 -0.67 13.56
C VAL A 120 -29.13 -1.75 12.98
N ARG A 121 -30.38 -1.86 13.43
CA ARG A 121 -31.34 -2.83 12.86
C ARG A 121 -31.65 -2.53 11.38
N TRP A 122 -31.70 -1.27 10.99
CA TRP A 122 -31.87 -0.89 9.58
C TRP A 122 -30.63 -1.21 8.73
N LEU A 123 -29.42 -1.10 9.30
CA LEU A 123 -28.19 -1.52 8.64
C LEU A 123 -28.14 -3.04 8.44
N ASP A 124 -28.53 -3.81 9.45
CA ASP A 124 -28.67 -5.26 9.35
C ASP A 124 -29.67 -5.65 8.24
N GLU A 125 -30.88 -5.08 8.24
CA GLU A 125 -31.89 -5.32 7.20
C GLU A 125 -31.36 -5.00 5.79
N ALA A 126 -30.62 -3.90 5.65
CA ALA A 126 -30.01 -3.50 4.38
C ALA A 126 -28.93 -4.47 3.90
N LEU A 127 -28.00 -4.85 4.78
CA LEU A 127 -26.90 -5.78 4.49
C LEU A 127 -27.43 -7.16 4.09
N ARG A 128 -28.41 -7.70 4.82
CA ARG A 128 -29.04 -8.97 4.48
C ARG A 128 -29.78 -8.89 3.15
N SER A 129 -30.57 -7.84 2.94
CA SER A 129 -31.34 -7.67 1.70
C SER A 129 -30.46 -7.58 0.45
N VAL A 130 -29.41 -6.75 0.49
CA VAL A 130 -28.50 -6.60 -0.66
C VAL A 130 -27.55 -7.78 -0.81
N GLY A 131 -27.14 -8.40 0.30
CA GLY A 131 -26.36 -9.63 0.35
C GLY A 131 -27.06 -10.80 -0.35
N GLU A 132 -28.34 -10.99 -0.07
CA GLU A 132 -29.16 -11.98 -0.78
C GLU A 132 -29.21 -11.71 -2.29
N ALA A 133 -29.41 -10.45 -2.69
CA ALA A 133 -29.44 -10.06 -4.11
C ALA A 133 -28.08 -10.26 -4.80
N ALA A 134 -26.99 -10.12 -4.04
CA ALA A 134 -25.61 -10.37 -4.47
C ALA A 134 -25.22 -11.86 -4.46
N MET A 135 -26.06 -12.72 -3.86
CA MET A 135 -25.79 -14.12 -3.53
C MET A 135 -24.51 -14.27 -2.69
N ILE A 136 -24.42 -13.47 -1.63
CA ILE A 136 -23.41 -13.59 -0.58
C ILE A 136 -23.78 -14.78 0.33
N PRO A 137 -22.82 -15.65 0.71
CA PRO A 137 -23.11 -16.75 1.62
C PRO A 137 -23.66 -16.27 2.97
N THR A 138 -24.67 -16.95 3.51
CA THR A 138 -25.31 -16.57 4.79
C THR A 138 -24.32 -16.43 5.94
N ARG A 139 -23.30 -17.30 6.01
CA ARG A 139 -22.22 -17.21 7.02
C ARG A 139 -21.46 -15.88 6.96
N GLN A 140 -21.24 -15.35 5.76
CA GLN A 140 -20.57 -14.06 5.60
C GLN A 140 -21.50 -12.91 6.01
N LEU A 141 -22.81 -13.03 5.75
CA LEU A 141 -23.80 -12.03 6.21
C LEU A 141 -23.91 -12.01 7.74
N ASP A 142 -23.97 -13.18 8.37
CA ASP A 142 -24.04 -13.29 9.82
C ASP A 142 -22.79 -12.70 10.49
N ALA A 143 -21.60 -12.97 9.95
CA ALA A 143 -20.35 -12.40 10.47
C ALA A 143 -20.30 -10.85 10.40
N VAL A 144 -20.92 -10.22 9.38
CA VAL A 144 -21.01 -8.76 9.30
C VAL A 144 -22.00 -8.21 10.32
N VAL A 145 -23.14 -8.88 10.47
CA VAL A 145 -24.21 -8.43 11.35
C VAL A 145 -23.83 -8.61 12.82
N ASP A 146 -23.16 -9.70 13.17
CA ASP A 146 -22.70 -9.96 14.55
C ASP A 146 -21.71 -8.88 15.03
N ARG A 147 -20.88 -8.35 14.12
CA ARG A 147 -19.98 -7.22 14.44
C ARG A 147 -20.72 -5.92 14.70
N LEU A 148 -21.86 -5.70 14.03
CA LEU A 148 -22.71 -4.53 14.24
C LEU A 148 -23.45 -4.57 15.57
N THR A 149 -23.62 -5.75 16.20
CA THR A 149 -24.43 -5.94 17.40
C THR A 149 -23.64 -6.02 18.70
N LEU A 150 -22.31 -5.99 18.66
CA LEU A 150 -21.42 -5.94 19.83
C LEU A 150 -21.82 -4.80 20.80
N GLU A 151 -21.87 -5.10 22.10
CA GLU A 151 -22.28 -4.14 23.14
C GLU A 151 -21.20 -3.09 23.45
N THR A 152 -21.66 -1.91 23.88
CA THR A 152 -20.84 -0.72 24.12
C THR A 152 -20.00 -0.84 25.39
N ALA A 153 -18.69 -0.59 25.29
CA ALA A 153 -17.78 -0.47 26.43
C ALA A 153 -17.97 0.87 27.16
N ALA A 154 -19.15 1.09 27.74
CA ALA A 154 -19.34 2.14 28.72
C ALA A 154 -19.06 1.55 30.11
N GLN A 155 -17.87 1.86 30.65
CA GLN A 155 -17.42 1.83 32.06
C GLN A 155 -16.20 0.93 32.39
N ALA A 156 -15.15 1.61 32.90
CA ALA A 156 -14.04 1.17 33.76
C ALA A 156 -12.67 0.79 33.11
N PRO A 157 -11.55 0.79 33.87
CA PRO A 157 -10.56 1.88 33.95
C PRO A 157 -9.18 1.49 33.38
N ALA A 158 -8.26 2.48 33.33
CA ALA A 158 -6.83 2.42 32.96
C ALA A 158 -6.24 1.06 32.52
N THR A 159 -5.85 1.02 31.25
CA THR A 159 -4.83 0.18 30.58
C THR A 159 -4.65 -1.26 31.06
N PRO A 160 -5.09 -2.28 30.30
CA PRO A 160 -4.52 -3.62 30.37
C PRO A 160 -3.26 -3.73 29.49
N PRO A 161 -2.34 -4.67 29.78
CA PRO A 161 -1.10 -4.82 29.03
C PRO A 161 -1.36 -5.39 27.63
N LEU A 162 -0.63 -4.86 26.63
CA LEU A 162 -0.64 -5.23 25.20
C LEU A 162 -0.11 -6.66 24.89
N GLN A 163 -0.23 -7.62 25.81
CA GLN A 163 0.46 -8.92 25.69
C GLN A 163 -0.21 -9.95 24.77
N ASP A 164 -1.41 -9.69 24.24
CA ASP A 164 -2.14 -10.68 23.42
C ASP A 164 -2.58 -10.13 22.04
N VAL A 165 -1.76 -9.28 21.41
CA VAL A 165 -2.04 -8.77 20.06
C VAL A 165 -1.27 -9.60 19.02
N PRO A 166 -1.95 -10.32 18.09
CA PRO A 166 -1.28 -11.05 17.01
C PRO A 166 -0.48 -10.11 16.10
N ALA A 167 0.71 -10.52 15.65
CA ALA A 167 1.61 -9.71 14.83
C ALA A 167 0.96 -9.18 13.51
N SER A 168 -0.04 -9.90 12.96
CA SER A 168 -0.83 -9.45 11.81
C SER A 168 -1.77 -8.28 12.11
N LEU A 169 -2.19 -8.14 13.36
CA LEU A 169 -2.96 -6.99 13.83
C LEU A 169 -2.05 -5.78 14.07
N LEU A 170 -0.80 -5.99 14.49
CA LEU A 170 0.20 -4.91 14.64
C LEU A 170 0.60 -4.32 13.29
N SER A 171 0.77 -5.12 12.23
CA SER A 171 1.00 -4.60 10.87
C SER A 171 -0.23 -3.84 10.35
N GLN A 172 -1.45 -4.34 10.61
CA GLN A 172 -2.68 -3.61 10.30
C GLN A 172 -2.86 -2.33 11.13
N ILE A 173 -2.36 -2.28 12.38
CA ILE A 173 -2.36 -1.07 13.23
C ILE A 173 -1.41 -0.02 12.67
N VAL A 174 -0.24 -0.41 12.18
CA VAL A 174 0.70 0.47 11.47
C VAL A 174 0.08 1.05 10.20
N ASP A 175 -0.75 0.26 9.50
CA ASP A 175 -1.50 0.71 8.32
C ASP A 175 -2.80 1.47 8.64
N MET A 176 -3.38 1.30 9.85
CA MET A 176 -4.63 1.95 10.27
C MET A 176 -4.45 3.20 11.16
N GLN A 177 -3.27 3.47 11.74
CA GLN A 177 -3.03 4.60 12.66
C GLN A 177 -2.93 5.98 11.97
N ILE A 178 -3.78 6.24 10.96
CA ILE A 178 -3.98 7.54 10.28
C ILE A 178 -4.77 8.52 11.15
N GLY A 179 -4.23 8.83 12.33
CA GLY A 179 -4.61 10.00 13.09
C GLY A 179 -5.03 9.68 14.50
N THR A 180 -4.26 10.17 15.47
CA THR A 180 -4.72 10.89 16.66
C THR A 180 -3.52 11.10 17.58
N GLY A 181 -2.84 12.22 17.39
CA GLY A 181 -1.74 12.65 18.24
C GLY A 181 -2.20 13.15 19.61
N GLN A 182 -1.37 12.90 20.64
CA GLN A 182 -0.94 13.91 21.63
C GLN A 182 0.00 13.33 22.73
N LEU A 183 0.96 14.18 23.19
CA LEU A 183 1.71 14.24 24.48
C LEU A 183 3.27 14.05 24.47
N PRO A 184 4.04 14.68 25.41
CA PRO A 184 5.18 15.56 25.09
C PRO A 184 6.62 15.03 25.32
N ALA A 185 7.57 15.87 24.89
CA ALA A 185 9.00 15.71 24.62
C ALA A 185 9.97 15.40 25.78
N ARG A 186 11.13 14.79 25.45
CA ARG A 186 12.48 15.19 25.91
C ARG A 186 13.64 14.49 25.17
N ASP A 187 14.72 15.26 25.01
CA ASP A 187 15.90 15.10 24.14
C ASP A 187 16.81 13.88 24.40
N VAL A 188 17.29 13.23 23.33
CA VAL A 188 18.63 12.58 23.28
C VAL A 188 19.16 12.56 21.82
N ARG A 189 20.42 12.94 21.62
CA ARG A 189 21.13 12.93 20.32
C ARG A 189 21.67 11.54 19.96
N VAL A 190 21.58 11.15 18.69
CA VAL A 190 22.25 9.98 18.10
C VAL A 190 23.10 10.41 16.90
N ALA A 191 24.24 9.75 16.71
CA ALA A 191 25.32 10.14 15.79
C ALA A 191 24.98 9.86 14.31
N GLU A 192 25.24 10.85 13.45
CA GLU A 192 24.97 10.84 12.00
C GLU A 192 26.15 10.24 11.21
N ALA A 193 25.85 9.36 10.26
CA ALA A 193 26.77 9.01 9.16
C ALA A 193 26.48 9.95 7.98
N ARG A 194 27.49 10.74 7.57
CA ARG A 194 27.38 11.67 6.44
C ARG A 194 27.41 10.95 5.10
N VAL A 195 26.38 11.14 4.29
CA VAL A 195 26.29 10.75 2.88
C VAL A 195 26.76 11.95 2.04
N GLU A 196 27.78 11.76 1.20
CA GLU A 196 28.20 12.76 0.21
C GLU A 196 27.35 12.63 -1.06
N THR A 197 26.71 13.72 -1.48
CA THR A 197 25.83 13.78 -2.65
C THR A 197 26.61 14.05 -3.94
N ARG A 198 26.45 13.19 -4.95
CA ARG A 198 26.86 13.50 -6.33
C ARG A 198 25.91 14.55 -6.90
N THR A 199 26.42 15.76 -7.15
CA THR A 199 25.64 16.95 -7.54
C THR A 199 25.84 17.27 -9.04
N SER A 200 25.04 16.65 -9.90
CA SER A 200 24.75 17.21 -11.23
C SER A 200 23.48 18.06 -11.13
N PRO A 201 23.38 19.24 -11.76
CA PRO A 201 22.17 20.08 -11.69
C PRO A 201 21.12 19.53 -12.64
N VAL A 202 20.39 18.54 -12.17
CA VAL A 202 19.26 17.96 -12.89
C VAL A 202 18.01 18.62 -12.31
N SER A 203 17.37 19.51 -13.09
CA SER A 203 16.18 20.19 -12.60
C SER A 203 15.06 19.16 -12.38
N ALA A 204 14.76 18.87 -11.13
CA ALA A 204 13.58 18.12 -10.72
C ALA A 204 12.65 19.13 -10.03
N ALA A 205 11.50 19.40 -10.65
CA ALA A 205 10.46 20.22 -10.03
C ALA A 205 9.90 19.50 -8.79
N ILE A 206 10.64 19.57 -7.68
CA ILE A 206 10.31 18.95 -6.40
C ILE A 206 9.84 20.03 -5.42
N ARG A 207 8.77 19.74 -4.69
CA ARG A 207 8.22 20.61 -3.64
C ARG A 207 7.95 19.81 -2.38
N ILE A 208 8.42 20.33 -1.25
CA ILE A 208 8.15 19.76 0.07
C ILE A 208 7.28 20.73 0.86
N TYR A 209 6.20 20.21 1.40
CA TYR A 209 5.26 20.89 2.27
C TYR A 209 5.34 20.31 3.68
N ASP A 210 4.98 21.09 4.69
CA ASP A 210 5.06 20.72 6.10
C ASP A 210 3.65 20.68 6.72
N ALA A 211 3.18 19.47 7.06
CA ALA A 211 1.88 19.26 7.69
C ALA A 211 1.83 19.67 9.17
N ARG A 212 2.98 19.95 9.81
CA ARG A 212 3.10 20.37 11.21
C ARG A 212 2.36 19.46 12.19
N GLY A 213 2.43 18.15 11.96
CA GLY A 213 1.75 17.13 12.77
C GLY A 213 0.27 16.91 12.43
N SER A 214 -0.30 17.61 11.44
CA SER A 214 -1.69 17.43 11.05
C SER A 214 -1.87 16.24 10.10
N SER A 215 -2.88 15.41 10.35
CA SER A 215 -3.38 14.44 9.36
C SER A 215 -4.58 14.98 8.55
N LYS A 216 -5.07 16.19 8.87
CA LYS A 216 -6.14 16.88 8.14
C LYS A 216 -5.53 17.85 7.14
N LEU A 217 -5.71 17.63 5.84
CA LEU A 217 -5.16 18.43 4.75
C LEU A 217 -6.24 18.59 3.66
N PRO A 218 -6.41 19.72 2.94
CA PRO A 218 -5.47 20.77 2.49
C PRO A 218 -5.82 22.18 3.01
N PRO A 219 -4.92 23.19 2.91
CA PRO A 219 -5.31 24.38 2.12
C PRO A 219 -4.48 24.61 0.83
N SER A 220 -4.31 23.60 -0.04
CA SER A 220 -3.25 23.40 -1.05
C SER A 220 -1.94 22.80 -0.52
N LEU A 221 -2.05 22.21 0.68
CA LEU A 221 -1.06 21.41 1.42
C LEU A 221 -0.02 22.29 2.08
N SER A 222 -0.50 22.94 3.15
CA SER A 222 0.04 24.13 3.78
C SER A 222 1.52 24.06 4.16
N HIS A 223 2.14 25.24 3.98
CA HIS A 223 3.54 25.61 4.19
C HIS A 223 4.54 24.88 3.28
N LEU A 224 4.71 25.43 2.06
CA LEU A 224 5.83 25.09 1.20
C LEU A 224 7.13 25.47 1.91
N VAL A 225 7.93 24.47 2.28
CA VAL A 225 9.16 24.64 3.06
C VAL A 225 10.41 24.41 2.24
N ARG A 226 10.31 23.67 1.12
CA ARG A 226 11.45 23.43 0.23
C ARG A 226 11.04 23.34 -1.23
N THR A 227 11.84 23.97 -2.08
CA THR A 227 11.82 23.80 -3.54
C THR A 227 13.25 23.72 -4.04
N GLU A 228 13.45 23.19 -5.25
CA GLU A 228 14.78 23.08 -5.87
C GLU A 228 15.58 24.40 -5.89
N LYS A 229 14.93 25.51 -6.23
CA LYS A 229 15.56 26.85 -6.31
C LYS A 229 15.49 27.64 -5.00
N GLY A 230 14.80 27.11 -4.00
CA GLY A 230 14.66 27.74 -2.69
C GLY A 230 15.88 27.51 -1.80
N PRO A 231 16.01 28.27 -0.70
CA PRO A 231 17.04 28.01 0.30
C PRO A 231 16.86 26.62 0.93
N PRO A 232 17.94 25.99 1.44
CA PRO A 232 17.84 24.81 2.29
C PRO A 232 16.99 25.07 3.54
N SER A 233 16.26 24.06 3.99
CA SER A 233 15.54 24.04 5.25
C SER A 233 16.49 23.69 6.40
N PRO A 234 16.33 24.29 7.60
CA PRO A 234 17.02 23.83 8.81
C PRO A 234 16.40 22.53 9.39
N ASP A 235 15.24 22.11 8.87
CA ASP A 235 14.56 20.88 9.27
C ASP A 235 15.15 19.65 8.57
N VAL A 236 15.58 18.68 9.36
CA VAL A 236 16.23 17.46 8.88
C VAL A 236 15.27 16.56 8.09
N THR A 237 14.00 16.42 8.50
CA THR A 237 13.01 15.62 7.78
C THR A 237 12.75 16.22 6.39
N VAL A 238 12.71 17.56 6.30
CA VAL A 238 12.55 18.28 5.03
C VAL A 238 13.73 18.05 4.09
N GLU A 239 14.96 18.23 4.55
CA GLU A 239 16.15 18.07 3.69
C GLU A 239 16.41 16.61 3.32
N GLU A 240 16.20 15.66 4.24
CA GLU A 240 16.31 14.23 3.95
C GLU A 240 15.29 13.80 2.89
N THR A 241 14.02 14.20 3.03
CA THR A 241 12.96 13.90 2.05
C THR A 241 13.27 14.53 0.70
N PHE A 242 13.68 15.81 0.69
CA PHE A 242 14.07 16.50 -0.54
C PHE A 242 15.23 15.78 -1.23
N ALA A 243 16.30 15.46 -0.49
CA ALA A 243 17.46 14.77 -1.02
C ALA A 243 17.10 13.38 -1.59
N ALA A 244 16.27 12.61 -0.90
CA ALA A 244 15.86 11.28 -1.34
C ALA A 244 14.97 11.33 -2.60
N MET A 245 14.03 12.28 -2.68
CA MET A 245 13.25 12.53 -3.90
C MET A 245 14.15 12.95 -5.06
N THR A 246 15.11 13.84 -4.82
CA THR A 246 16.10 14.27 -5.83
C THR A 246 16.94 13.10 -6.32
N GLN A 247 17.48 12.27 -5.42
CA GLN A 247 18.26 11.08 -5.78
C GLN A 247 17.43 10.08 -6.59
N THR A 248 16.15 9.90 -6.25
CA THR A 248 15.23 9.06 -7.03
C THR A 248 15.02 9.63 -8.44
N ALA A 249 14.79 10.94 -8.57
CA ALA A 249 14.63 11.61 -9.86
C ALA A 249 15.91 11.53 -10.72
N HIS A 250 17.09 11.64 -10.11
CA HIS A 250 18.38 11.43 -10.77
C HIS A 250 18.49 10.00 -11.30
N PHE A 251 18.21 9.01 -10.45
CA PHE A 251 18.28 7.61 -10.84
C PHE A 251 17.35 7.31 -12.03
N TYR A 252 16.10 7.74 -11.97
CA TYR A 252 15.13 7.55 -13.06
C TYR A 252 15.63 8.16 -14.38
N ARG A 253 16.23 9.35 -14.31
CA ARG A 253 16.69 10.06 -15.50
C ARG A 253 17.98 9.50 -16.07
N GLU A 254 18.97 9.27 -15.22
CA GLU A 254 20.32 8.86 -15.63
C GLU A 254 20.34 7.38 -16.02
N VAL A 255 19.67 6.52 -15.25
CA VAL A 255 19.67 5.07 -15.48
C VAL A 255 18.57 4.66 -16.46
N TRP A 256 17.35 5.19 -16.32
CA TRP A 256 16.21 4.76 -17.13
C TRP A 256 15.79 5.74 -18.20
N GLN A 257 16.46 6.89 -18.33
CA GLN A 257 16.11 7.93 -19.31
C GLN A 257 14.63 8.34 -19.19
N ARG A 258 14.13 8.38 -17.94
CA ARG A 258 12.73 8.67 -17.61
C ARG A 258 12.64 9.88 -16.70
N ASP A 259 11.73 10.80 -17.02
CA ASP A 259 11.45 11.94 -16.16
C ASP A 259 10.33 11.61 -15.16
N LEU A 260 10.72 11.44 -13.89
CA LEU A 260 9.79 11.19 -12.79
C LEU A 260 8.84 12.37 -12.56
N THR A 261 9.24 13.61 -12.87
CA THR A 261 8.39 14.78 -12.68
C THR A 261 7.33 14.91 -13.75
N GLU A 262 7.63 14.54 -15.01
CA GLU A 262 6.60 14.46 -16.06
C GLU A 262 5.54 13.43 -15.69
N ASP A 263 5.95 12.31 -15.13
CA ASP A 263 5.02 11.28 -14.66
C ASP A 263 4.15 11.73 -13.48
N ALA A 264 4.64 12.68 -12.69
CA ALA A 264 3.92 13.29 -11.57
C ALA A 264 2.99 14.44 -12.02
N GLY A 265 2.88 14.70 -13.34
CA GLY A 265 2.10 15.84 -13.86
C GLY A 265 2.86 17.16 -13.89
N GLY A 266 4.19 17.11 -13.91
CA GLY A 266 5.11 18.24 -14.05
C GLY A 266 5.77 18.69 -12.75
N THR A 267 5.37 18.17 -11.59
CA THR A 267 5.99 18.47 -10.28
C THR A 267 5.80 17.27 -9.36
N ALA A 268 6.88 16.79 -8.72
CA ALA A 268 6.81 15.78 -7.68
C ALA A 268 6.68 16.46 -6.31
N GLU A 269 5.69 16.09 -5.52
CA GLU A 269 5.38 16.74 -4.25
C GLU A 269 5.45 15.76 -3.08
N ALA A 270 5.91 16.24 -1.93
CA ALA A 270 5.85 15.52 -0.66
C ALA A 270 5.33 16.41 0.48
N VAL A 271 4.69 15.79 1.46
CA VAL A 271 4.23 16.39 2.70
C VAL A 271 4.91 15.70 3.87
N VAL A 272 5.78 16.40 4.58
CA VAL A 272 6.49 15.90 5.76
C VAL A 272 5.77 16.28 7.05
N HIS A 273 6.18 15.67 8.18
CA HIS A 273 5.52 15.82 9.48
C HIS A 273 4.03 15.51 9.41
N PHE A 274 3.66 14.51 8.60
CA PHE A 274 2.28 14.11 8.43
C PHE A 274 1.81 13.35 9.66
N GLY A 275 0.76 13.87 10.31
CA GLY A 275 0.30 13.33 11.60
C GLY A 275 1.33 13.49 12.73
N GLU A 276 0.91 13.24 13.97
CA GLU A 276 1.83 13.21 15.10
C GLU A 276 2.38 11.81 15.29
N ARG A 277 3.72 11.67 15.34
CA ARG A 277 4.42 10.40 15.57
C ARG A 277 3.93 9.27 14.65
N TYR A 278 3.65 9.64 13.40
CA TYR A 278 3.00 8.77 12.45
C TYR A 278 3.99 7.72 11.95
N ASN A 279 3.65 6.45 12.16
CA ASN A 279 4.50 5.30 11.90
C ASN A 279 4.41 4.81 10.44
N ASN A 280 4.33 5.72 9.47
CA ASN A 280 4.26 5.31 8.07
C ASN A 280 4.74 6.39 7.09
N VAL A 281 5.02 5.94 5.87
CA VAL A 281 5.19 6.76 4.68
C VAL A 281 4.26 6.20 3.60
N PHE A 282 3.65 7.02 2.76
CA PHE A 282 2.80 6.48 1.69
C PHE A 282 2.65 7.41 0.50
N TRP A 283 2.37 6.82 -0.67
CA TRP A 283 1.94 7.52 -1.87
C TRP A 283 0.40 7.56 -1.98
N ASP A 284 -0.19 8.75 -2.12
CA ASP A 284 -1.66 8.90 -2.21
C ASP A 284 -2.23 8.79 -3.65
N GLY A 285 -1.37 8.58 -4.64
CA GLY A 285 -1.71 8.63 -6.06
C GLY A 285 -1.24 9.91 -6.77
N GLN A 286 -0.91 10.96 -6.02
CA GLN A 286 -0.41 12.25 -6.52
C GLN A 286 0.87 12.71 -5.83
N ARG A 287 1.05 12.40 -4.54
CA ARG A 287 2.10 12.97 -3.68
C ARG A 287 2.52 11.97 -2.60
N LEU A 288 3.70 12.22 -2.07
CA LEU A 288 4.27 11.47 -0.96
C LEU A 288 3.88 12.07 0.40
N PHE A 289 3.57 11.24 1.39
CA PHE A 289 3.34 11.64 2.77
C PHE A 289 4.34 10.96 3.69
N VAL A 290 5.02 11.74 4.52
CA VAL A 290 6.11 11.27 5.39
C VAL A 290 5.77 11.54 6.85
N GLY A 291 5.59 10.46 7.61
CA GLY A 291 5.53 10.50 9.06
C GLY A 291 6.91 10.54 9.71
N ASP A 292 6.96 11.05 10.93
CA ASP A 292 8.21 11.16 11.70
C ASP A 292 8.58 9.88 12.45
N GLY A 293 7.69 8.89 12.52
CA GLY A 293 7.82 7.75 13.43
C GLY A 293 7.58 8.13 14.90
N ASP A 294 7.45 7.12 15.75
CA ASP A 294 7.21 7.29 17.18
C ASP A 294 8.47 7.12 18.06
N ASP A 295 9.63 6.83 17.45
CA ASP A 295 10.89 6.44 18.08
C ASP A 295 10.81 5.19 19.00
N VAL A 296 9.69 4.47 18.97
CA VAL A 296 9.45 3.27 19.78
C VAL A 296 9.34 2.06 18.86
N ALA A 297 8.35 2.05 17.96
CA ALA A 297 8.21 1.10 16.89
C ALA A 297 9.09 1.46 15.71
N PHE A 298 9.07 2.73 15.29
CA PHE A 298 9.81 3.19 14.11
C PHE A 298 10.54 4.50 14.37
N GLY A 299 11.75 4.59 13.83
CA GLY A 299 12.47 5.85 13.70
C GLY A 299 11.93 6.71 12.57
N ARG A 300 12.67 7.76 12.23
CA ARG A 300 12.31 8.70 11.18
C ARG A 300 12.43 8.07 9.79
N PHE A 301 11.31 7.97 9.06
CA PHE A 301 11.26 7.39 7.72
C PHE A 301 12.09 8.15 6.67
N SER A 302 12.18 9.48 6.78
CA SER A 302 12.94 10.31 5.83
C SER A 302 14.45 9.99 5.84
N ALA A 303 14.98 9.42 6.92
CA ALA A 303 16.39 9.02 7.01
C ALA A 303 16.74 7.84 6.09
N HIS A 304 15.75 7.19 5.47
CA HIS A 304 15.91 6.01 4.63
C HIS A 304 15.56 6.34 3.18
N VAL A 305 16.57 6.65 2.36
CA VAL A 305 16.39 6.97 0.93
C VAL A 305 15.61 5.89 0.19
N GLU A 306 15.86 4.63 0.49
CA GLU A 306 15.19 3.49 -0.15
C GLU A 306 13.70 3.43 0.15
N ILE A 307 13.26 3.94 1.31
CA ILE A 307 11.84 3.99 1.68
C ILE A 307 11.15 5.11 0.92
N ILE A 308 11.77 6.30 0.83
CA ILE A 308 11.22 7.40 0.02
C ILE A 308 11.16 7.02 -1.46
N ALA A 309 12.21 6.36 -1.97
CA ALA A 309 12.26 5.86 -3.33
C ALA A 309 11.24 4.73 -3.59
N HIS A 310 11.00 3.84 -2.63
CA HIS A 310 9.93 2.84 -2.68
C HIS A 310 8.58 3.52 -2.92
N GLU A 311 8.22 4.51 -2.09
CA GLU A 311 6.92 5.18 -2.24
C GLU A 311 6.78 5.94 -3.55
N LEU A 312 7.81 6.68 -3.96
CA LEU A 312 7.80 7.38 -5.24
C LEU A 312 7.68 6.42 -6.43
N SER A 313 8.15 5.18 -6.29
CA SER A 313 8.04 4.21 -7.36
C SER A 313 6.59 3.78 -7.64
N HIS A 314 5.66 3.98 -6.69
CA HIS A 314 4.24 3.71 -6.94
C HIS A 314 3.65 4.56 -8.05
N LEU A 315 4.22 5.72 -8.37
CA LEU A 315 3.86 6.51 -9.54
C LEU A 315 4.15 5.78 -10.86
N LEU A 316 5.27 5.03 -10.93
CA LEU A 316 5.55 4.16 -12.08
C LEU A 316 4.66 2.92 -12.03
N LEU A 317 4.55 2.30 -10.86
CA LEU A 317 3.84 1.03 -10.68
C LEU A 317 2.35 1.15 -10.96
N GLY A 318 1.73 2.27 -10.59
CA GLY A 318 0.33 2.58 -10.90
C GLY A 318 0.02 2.60 -12.41
N ARG A 319 1.04 2.76 -13.26
CA ARG A 319 0.91 2.80 -14.74
C ARG A 319 1.06 1.42 -15.39
N THR A 320 1.44 0.40 -14.63
CA THR A 320 1.65 -0.97 -15.12
C THR A 320 0.34 -1.72 -15.33
N GLY A 321 -0.75 -1.28 -14.67
CA GLY A 321 -2.05 -1.95 -14.68
C GLY A 321 -2.12 -3.21 -13.82
N LEU A 322 -1.07 -3.53 -13.06
CA LEU A 322 -1.11 -4.61 -12.06
C LEU A 322 -2.13 -4.27 -10.96
N ARG A 323 -2.91 -5.27 -10.54
CA ARG A 323 -3.80 -5.14 -9.40
C ARG A 323 -2.99 -5.25 -8.12
N PHE A 324 -3.30 -4.39 -7.15
CA PHE A 324 -2.72 -4.44 -5.81
C PHE A 324 -3.38 -5.53 -4.96
N GLU A 325 -3.25 -6.79 -5.41
CA GLU A 325 -3.85 -7.97 -4.77
C GLU A 325 -3.05 -9.24 -5.09
N GLY A 326 -2.86 -10.10 -4.10
CA GLY A 326 -2.18 -11.39 -4.22
C GLY A 326 -0.79 -11.27 -4.86
N GLN A 327 -0.47 -12.16 -5.80
CA GLN A 327 0.83 -12.14 -6.49
C GLN A 327 1.07 -10.86 -7.30
N ALA A 328 0.03 -10.26 -7.89
CA ALA A 328 0.19 -9.04 -8.66
C ALA A 328 0.54 -7.86 -7.74
N GLY A 329 -0.11 -7.77 -6.56
CA GLY A 329 0.22 -6.77 -5.55
C GLY A 329 1.59 -7.02 -4.92
N SER A 330 1.94 -8.29 -4.67
CA SER A 330 3.27 -8.66 -4.18
C SER A 330 4.39 -8.29 -5.17
N LEU A 331 4.11 -8.32 -6.48
CA LEU A 331 5.04 -7.82 -7.50
C LEU A 331 5.14 -6.29 -7.48
N VAL A 332 4.03 -5.57 -7.20
CA VAL A 332 4.06 -4.11 -7.03
C VAL A 332 4.98 -3.75 -5.86
N GLU A 333 4.73 -4.33 -4.69
CA GLU A 333 5.54 -4.13 -3.48
C GLU A 333 7.00 -4.51 -3.67
N SER A 334 7.26 -5.68 -4.27
CA SER A 334 8.62 -6.11 -4.54
C SER A 334 9.33 -5.21 -5.53
N CYS A 335 8.66 -4.76 -6.58
CA CYS A 335 9.27 -3.82 -7.50
C CYS A 335 9.56 -2.50 -6.79
N ALA A 336 8.70 -2.03 -5.88
CA ALA A 336 8.99 -0.83 -5.10
C ALA A 336 10.22 -0.99 -4.20
N ASP A 337 10.36 -2.12 -3.49
CA ASP A 337 11.55 -2.47 -2.71
C ASP A 337 12.83 -2.56 -3.55
N VAL A 338 12.74 -3.17 -4.74
CA VAL A 338 13.83 -3.28 -5.70
C VAL A 338 14.27 -1.90 -6.16
N ILE A 339 13.34 -1.04 -6.56
CA ILE A 339 13.64 0.30 -7.04
C ILE A 339 14.26 1.13 -5.92
N GLY A 340 13.70 1.08 -4.71
CA GLY A 340 14.27 1.75 -3.53
C GLY A 340 15.70 1.31 -3.24
N SER A 341 15.95 0.00 -3.26
CA SER A 341 17.28 -0.57 -3.07
C SER A 341 18.27 -0.10 -4.15
N LEU A 342 17.84 -0.06 -5.42
CA LEU A 342 18.68 0.41 -6.52
C LEU A 342 19.02 1.90 -6.40
N VAL A 343 18.07 2.75 -5.99
CA VAL A 343 18.33 4.17 -5.75
C VAL A 343 19.36 4.36 -4.63
N LYS A 344 19.22 3.63 -3.52
CA LYS A 344 20.20 3.66 -2.42
C LYS A 344 21.59 3.24 -2.90
N GLN A 345 21.67 2.12 -3.61
CA GLN A 345 22.94 1.63 -4.14
C GLN A 345 23.56 2.63 -5.13
N TYR A 346 22.74 3.25 -5.98
CA TYR A 346 23.19 4.28 -6.94
C TYR A 346 23.75 5.51 -6.22
N ALA A 347 23.02 6.02 -5.23
CA ALA A 347 23.42 7.18 -4.44
C ALA A 347 24.73 6.93 -3.67
N LEU A 348 24.94 5.71 -3.19
CA LEU A 348 26.13 5.29 -2.45
C LEU A 348 27.24 4.69 -3.34
N ALA A 349 27.04 4.64 -4.66
CA ALA A 349 27.93 3.99 -5.62
C ALA A 349 28.32 2.54 -5.24
N GLN A 350 27.35 1.77 -4.73
CA GLN A 350 27.54 0.39 -4.28
C GLN A 350 27.31 -0.62 -5.40
N THR A 351 28.17 -1.61 -5.48
CA THR A 351 27.95 -2.83 -6.26
C THR A 351 27.01 -3.78 -5.50
N ALA A 352 26.45 -4.77 -6.22
CA ALA A 352 25.51 -5.74 -5.66
C ALA A 352 26.07 -6.53 -4.47
N ASP A 353 27.38 -6.79 -4.43
CA ASP A 353 28.07 -7.47 -3.33
C ASP A 353 28.37 -6.58 -2.13
N ALA A 354 28.47 -5.26 -2.34
CA ALA A 354 28.69 -4.27 -1.29
C ALA A 354 27.38 -3.75 -0.65
N ALA A 355 26.25 -3.91 -1.33
CA ALA A 355 24.95 -3.44 -0.87
C ALA A 355 24.41 -4.25 0.32
N ASP A 356 23.70 -3.59 1.24
CA ASP A 356 23.11 -4.25 2.42
C ASP A 356 21.87 -5.09 2.09
N TRP A 357 21.14 -4.72 1.03
CA TRP A 357 19.86 -5.31 0.63
C TRP A 357 18.78 -5.26 1.73
N LEU A 358 18.83 -4.20 2.54
CA LEU A 358 17.90 -3.94 3.63
C LEU A 358 17.02 -2.74 3.32
N ILE A 359 15.74 -2.84 3.66
CA ILE A 359 14.81 -1.71 3.67
C ILE A 359 14.69 -1.21 5.11
N GLY A 360 14.98 0.08 5.34
CA GLY A 360 14.81 0.70 6.65
C GLY A 360 15.84 0.23 7.67
N ALA A 361 17.11 0.08 7.30
CA ALA A 361 18.14 -0.40 8.23
C ALA A 361 18.26 0.52 9.46
N GLY A 362 17.90 0.03 10.65
CA GLY A 362 17.88 0.83 11.87
C GLY A 362 16.52 1.47 12.19
N LEU A 363 15.53 1.31 11.31
CA LEU A 363 14.21 1.91 11.47
C LEU A 363 13.40 1.24 12.59
N VAL A 364 13.42 -0.09 12.68
CA VAL A 364 12.57 -0.86 13.61
C VAL A 364 13.17 -0.88 15.01
N ASN A 365 12.35 -0.49 15.99
CA ASN A 365 12.72 -0.44 17.41
C ASN A 365 14.07 0.27 17.61
N PRO A 366 14.17 1.55 17.19
CA PRO A 366 15.43 2.26 17.01
C PRO A 366 16.18 2.48 18.33
N ARG A 367 15.46 2.48 19.46
CA ARG A 367 16.04 2.69 20.80
C ARG A 367 16.58 1.43 21.47
N LYS A 368 16.32 0.24 20.92
CA LYS A 368 16.79 -1.03 21.50
C LYS A 368 17.60 -1.86 20.52
N SER A 369 16.98 -2.26 19.41
CA SER A 369 17.54 -3.25 18.50
C SER A 369 17.93 -2.68 17.14
N ALA A 370 17.36 -1.54 16.73
CA ALA A 370 17.65 -0.85 15.46
C ALA A 370 17.71 -1.82 14.27
N MET A 371 16.61 -2.54 14.06
CA MET A 371 16.51 -3.59 13.03
C MET A 371 15.97 -3.04 11.70
N PRO A 372 16.23 -3.72 10.58
CA PRO A 372 15.59 -3.40 9.31
C PRO A 372 14.11 -3.79 9.28
N LEU A 373 13.35 -3.16 8.39
CA LEU A 373 11.94 -3.49 8.13
C LEU A 373 11.80 -4.75 7.26
N ARG A 374 12.62 -4.85 6.20
CA ARG A 374 12.65 -5.99 5.27
C ARG A 374 14.08 -6.29 4.82
N SER A 375 14.29 -7.52 4.34
CA SER A 375 15.54 -7.93 3.69
C SER A 375 15.24 -8.57 2.34
N LEU A 376 15.80 -7.99 1.26
CA LEU A 376 15.74 -8.62 -0.07
C LEU A 376 16.66 -9.85 -0.12
N LYS A 377 17.78 -9.80 0.62
CA LYS A 377 18.74 -10.90 0.71
C LYS A 377 18.23 -12.10 1.50
N ALA A 378 17.47 -11.88 2.58
CA ALA A 378 16.95 -12.93 3.42
C ALA A 378 15.56 -12.56 3.99
N PRO A 379 14.50 -12.59 3.17
CA PRO A 379 13.14 -12.31 3.64
C PRO A 379 12.74 -13.24 4.79
N GLY A 380 12.08 -12.70 5.83
CA GLY A 380 11.68 -13.43 7.04
C GLY A 380 12.73 -13.39 8.16
N THR A 381 13.75 -12.54 8.02
CA THR A 381 14.88 -12.41 8.97
C THR A 381 15.21 -10.97 9.34
N ALA A 382 14.47 -9.98 8.83
CA ALA A 382 14.80 -8.57 9.04
C ALA A 382 14.68 -8.16 10.51
N PHE A 383 13.66 -8.63 11.22
CA PHE A 383 13.47 -8.35 12.63
C PHE A 383 12.87 -9.53 13.38
N ASP A 384 13.18 -9.60 14.67
CA ASP A 384 12.54 -10.48 15.66
C ASP A 384 12.60 -9.77 17.02
N ASN A 385 11.46 -9.24 17.49
CA ASN A 385 11.39 -8.52 18.75
C ASN A 385 10.00 -8.56 19.39
N ASP A 386 9.95 -8.28 20.69
CA ASP A 386 8.72 -8.30 21.49
C ASP A 386 7.65 -7.28 21.06
N LEU A 387 8.03 -6.22 20.31
CA LEU A 387 7.11 -5.14 19.94
C LEU A 387 6.36 -5.45 18.63
N LEU A 388 7.07 -5.93 17.60
CA LEU A 388 6.50 -6.19 16.27
C LEU A 388 6.42 -7.69 15.93
N GLY A 389 6.93 -8.56 16.82
CA GLY A 389 7.09 -9.99 16.53
C GLY A 389 8.25 -10.23 15.58
N ARG A 390 8.09 -11.25 14.72
CA ARG A 390 9.07 -11.66 13.72
C ARG A 390 8.65 -11.21 12.32
N ASP A 391 9.62 -10.84 11.50
CA ASP A 391 9.46 -10.58 10.06
C ASP A 391 8.64 -11.71 9.39
N PRO A 392 7.42 -11.41 8.90
CA PRO A 392 6.52 -12.43 8.36
C PRO A 392 6.84 -12.80 6.91
N GLN A 393 7.80 -12.13 6.24
CA GLN A 393 8.06 -12.37 4.83
C GLN A 393 8.53 -13.79 4.54
N VAL A 394 8.16 -14.28 3.36
CA VAL A 394 8.59 -15.58 2.86
C VAL A 394 9.51 -15.40 1.66
N SER A 395 10.56 -16.24 1.56
CA SER A 395 11.58 -16.13 0.51
C SER A 395 11.42 -17.13 -0.63
N ARG A 396 10.50 -18.11 -0.49
CA ARG A 396 10.26 -19.16 -1.48
C ARG A 396 8.78 -19.40 -1.73
N MET A 397 8.46 -19.78 -2.96
CA MET A 397 7.10 -20.08 -3.41
C MET A 397 6.45 -21.26 -2.67
N ALA A 398 7.26 -22.18 -2.14
CA ALA A 398 6.77 -23.29 -1.30
C ALA A 398 6.11 -22.79 0.00
N ASP A 399 6.57 -21.64 0.50
CA ASP A 399 6.13 -21.02 1.74
C ASP A 399 5.09 -19.91 1.46
N TYR A 400 4.61 -19.76 0.22
CA TYR A 400 3.67 -18.72 -0.17
C TYR A 400 2.46 -18.66 0.78
N VAL A 401 2.23 -17.51 1.38
CA VAL A 401 1.16 -17.29 2.35
C VAL A 401 -0.13 -16.97 1.61
N ARG A 402 -1.10 -17.88 1.70
CA ARG A 402 -2.46 -17.67 1.21
C ARG A 402 -3.30 -17.06 2.33
N THR A 403 -3.50 -15.76 2.26
CA THR A 403 -4.31 -14.99 3.20
C THR A 403 -5.28 -14.08 2.46
N SER A 404 -6.28 -13.55 3.16
CA SER A 404 -7.10 -12.41 2.70
C SER A 404 -6.67 -11.10 3.36
N GLU A 405 -5.82 -11.16 4.39
CA GLU A 405 -5.18 -9.98 4.99
C GLU A 405 -4.19 -9.38 4.01
N ASP A 406 -3.81 -8.11 4.22
CA ASP A 406 -2.72 -7.48 3.45
C ASP A 406 -2.94 -7.61 1.93
N ASN A 407 -4.18 -7.39 1.47
CA ASN A 407 -4.60 -7.56 0.08
C ASN A 407 -4.20 -8.92 -0.55
N GLY A 408 -4.17 -10.00 0.23
CA GLY A 408 -3.66 -11.29 -0.24
C GLY A 408 -2.19 -11.53 0.08
N GLY A 409 -1.66 -10.88 1.11
CA GLY A 409 -0.28 -10.96 1.57
C GLY A 409 0.71 -10.27 0.63
N VAL A 410 0.40 -9.05 0.16
CA VAL A 410 1.26 -8.33 -0.79
C VAL A 410 2.63 -7.97 -0.20
N HIS A 411 2.70 -7.53 1.06
CA HIS A 411 3.96 -7.24 1.74
C HIS A 411 4.63 -8.52 2.27
N ILE A 412 3.86 -9.55 2.58
CA ILE A 412 4.37 -10.85 3.06
C ILE A 412 5.04 -11.62 1.91
N ASN A 413 4.35 -11.75 0.78
CA ASN A 413 4.79 -12.56 -0.36
C ASN A 413 5.71 -11.79 -1.31
N SER A 414 5.91 -10.47 -1.15
CA SER A 414 6.91 -9.70 -1.91
C SER A 414 8.34 -10.16 -1.62
N GLY A 415 8.59 -10.83 -0.50
CA GLY A 415 9.87 -11.47 -0.19
C GLY A 415 10.35 -12.45 -1.27
N ILE A 416 9.46 -13.19 -1.93
CA ILE A 416 9.80 -14.16 -2.97
C ILE A 416 10.46 -13.48 -4.19
N PRO A 417 9.78 -12.53 -4.87
CA PRO A 417 10.38 -11.77 -5.97
C PRO A 417 11.55 -10.85 -5.53
N ASN A 418 11.55 -10.35 -4.29
CA ASN A 418 12.68 -9.62 -3.71
C ASN A 418 13.96 -10.48 -3.68
N HIS A 419 13.82 -11.72 -3.18
CA HIS A 419 14.94 -12.65 -3.10
C HIS A 419 15.41 -13.09 -4.49
N ALA A 420 14.49 -13.28 -5.45
CA ALA A 420 14.85 -13.52 -6.84
C ALA A 420 15.69 -12.37 -7.43
N PHE A 421 15.32 -11.11 -7.17
CA PHE A 421 16.08 -9.95 -7.64
C PHE A 421 17.49 -9.87 -7.02
N TYR A 422 17.60 -10.13 -5.72
CA TYR A 422 18.89 -10.20 -5.02
C TYR A 422 19.80 -11.27 -5.63
N LEU A 423 19.27 -12.48 -5.85
CA LEU A 423 20.02 -13.61 -6.43
C LEU A 423 20.51 -13.28 -7.84
N LEU A 424 19.65 -12.67 -8.67
CA LEU A 424 20.04 -12.23 -10.00
C LEU A 424 21.16 -11.19 -9.94
N SER A 425 20.98 -10.14 -9.13
CA SER A 425 21.93 -9.04 -9.01
C SER A 425 23.31 -9.55 -8.56
N THR A 426 23.31 -10.48 -7.60
CA THR A 426 24.54 -11.12 -7.11
C THR A 426 25.20 -12.01 -8.18
N SER A 427 24.41 -12.74 -8.98
CA SER A 427 24.91 -13.59 -10.07
C SER A 427 25.55 -12.79 -11.22
N LEU A 428 24.96 -11.65 -11.55
CA LEU A 428 25.48 -10.75 -12.58
C LEU A 428 26.68 -9.94 -12.08
N GLY A 429 26.68 -9.54 -10.79
CA GLY A 429 27.72 -8.72 -10.19
C GLY A 429 27.69 -7.27 -10.69
N GLY A 430 28.66 -6.47 -10.21
CA GLY A 430 28.76 -5.05 -10.57
C GLY A 430 27.61 -4.22 -10.00
N ALA A 431 27.28 -3.11 -10.67
CA ALA A 431 26.19 -2.23 -10.28
C ALA A 431 24.83 -2.86 -10.64
N ALA A 432 24.00 -3.17 -9.64
CA ALA A 432 22.76 -3.91 -9.85
C ALA A 432 21.77 -3.20 -10.80
N TRP A 433 21.80 -1.86 -10.87
CA TRP A 433 20.92 -1.07 -11.71
C TRP A 433 21.22 -1.18 -13.21
N GLU A 434 22.44 -1.57 -13.61
CA GLU A 434 22.86 -1.60 -15.02
C GLU A 434 22.23 -2.74 -15.80
N GLN A 435 22.25 -3.96 -15.26
CA GLN A 435 21.71 -5.14 -15.93
C GLN A 435 20.45 -5.67 -15.24
N ALA A 436 20.54 -6.10 -13.97
CA ALA A 436 19.41 -6.68 -13.25
C ALA A 436 18.24 -5.69 -13.14
N GLY A 437 18.54 -4.46 -12.71
CA GLY A 437 17.55 -3.38 -12.60
C GLY A 437 16.93 -3.02 -13.94
N MET A 438 17.71 -3.00 -15.03
CA MET A 438 17.18 -2.74 -16.38
C MET A 438 16.26 -3.86 -16.88
N ILE A 439 16.57 -5.12 -16.58
CA ILE A 439 15.71 -6.27 -16.90
C ILE A 439 14.37 -6.14 -16.16
N TRP A 440 14.40 -5.86 -14.86
CA TRP A 440 13.19 -5.67 -14.05
C TRP A 440 12.36 -4.49 -14.56
N TYR A 441 13.00 -3.35 -14.79
CA TYR A 441 12.35 -2.15 -15.29
C TYR A 441 11.66 -2.39 -16.64
N ARG A 442 12.39 -2.96 -17.62
CA ARG A 442 11.83 -3.27 -18.95
C ARG A 442 10.73 -4.31 -18.90
N ALA A 443 10.82 -5.30 -18.02
CA ALA A 443 9.75 -6.28 -17.81
C ALA A 443 8.49 -5.60 -17.26
N LEU A 444 8.65 -4.74 -16.26
CA LEU A 444 7.59 -3.97 -15.61
C LEU A 444 6.87 -3.02 -16.59
N THR A 445 7.63 -2.32 -17.43
CA THR A 445 7.10 -1.35 -18.41
C THR A 445 6.81 -1.94 -19.79
N SER A 446 6.89 -3.27 -19.94
CA SER A 446 6.73 -3.95 -21.24
C SER A 446 5.34 -3.82 -21.87
N GLY A 447 4.32 -3.47 -21.09
CA GLY A 447 2.92 -3.44 -21.53
C GLY A 447 2.29 -4.81 -21.78
N VAL A 448 3.00 -5.92 -21.50
CA VAL A 448 2.49 -7.28 -21.74
C VAL A 448 1.98 -7.99 -20.49
N LEU A 449 2.23 -7.42 -19.30
CA LEU A 449 1.79 -7.97 -18.03
C LEU A 449 0.26 -7.87 -17.89
N PRO A 450 -0.45 -8.96 -17.56
CA PRO A 450 -1.87 -8.91 -17.27
C PRO A 450 -2.12 -8.29 -15.88
N PRO A 451 -3.29 -7.68 -15.61
CA PRO A 451 -3.57 -7.09 -14.30
C PRO A 451 -3.47 -8.07 -13.13
N THR A 452 -3.77 -9.35 -13.34
CA THR A 452 -3.65 -10.43 -12.35
C THR A 452 -2.33 -11.20 -12.52
N CYS A 453 -1.23 -10.51 -12.81
CA CYS A 453 0.05 -11.14 -13.13
C CYS A 453 0.51 -12.07 -12.00
N SER A 454 0.90 -13.29 -12.36
CA SER A 454 1.51 -14.24 -11.44
C SER A 454 3.02 -14.09 -11.43
N PHE A 455 3.69 -14.54 -10.36
CA PHE A 455 5.15 -14.59 -10.28
C PHE A 455 5.76 -15.34 -11.47
N ALA A 456 5.20 -16.50 -11.83
CA ALA A 456 5.63 -17.26 -12.99
C ALA A 456 5.51 -16.47 -14.31
N THR A 457 4.46 -15.67 -14.47
CA THR A 457 4.25 -14.85 -15.67
C THR A 457 5.27 -13.71 -15.72
N PHE A 458 5.47 -12.99 -14.62
CA PHE A 458 6.47 -11.92 -14.53
C PHE A 458 7.89 -12.47 -14.74
N ALA A 459 8.22 -13.60 -14.12
CA ALA A 459 9.47 -14.33 -14.32
C ALA A 459 9.71 -14.65 -15.81
N GLY A 460 8.70 -15.16 -16.51
CA GLY A 460 8.79 -15.40 -17.96
C GLY A 460 9.06 -14.13 -18.77
N VAL A 461 8.45 -13.00 -18.39
CA VAL A 461 8.72 -11.71 -19.04
C VAL A 461 10.16 -11.24 -18.77
N THR A 462 10.67 -11.39 -17.55
CA THR A 462 12.09 -11.04 -17.24
C THR A 462 13.08 -11.88 -18.04
N VAL A 463 12.81 -13.19 -18.24
CA VAL A 463 13.64 -14.06 -19.10
C VAL A 463 13.61 -13.59 -20.56
N ALA A 464 12.42 -13.27 -21.08
CA ALA A 464 12.26 -12.79 -22.46
C ALA A 464 13.00 -11.45 -22.69
N VAL A 465 12.93 -10.53 -21.72
CA VAL A 465 13.65 -9.25 -21.76
C VAL A 465 15.16 -9.48 -21.72
N ALA A 466 15.65 -10.30 -20.78
CA ALA A 466 17.08 -10.58 -20.66
C ALA A 466 17.67 -11.21 -21.94
N GLY A 467 16.91 -12.10 -22.60
CA GLY A 467 17.30 -12.70 -23.87
C GLY A 467 17.31 -11.71 -25.04
N ASN A 468 16.39 -10.73 -25.06
CA ASN A 468 16.39 -9.68 -26.09
C ASN A 468 17.58 -8.72 -25.94
N ASP A 469 17.98 -8.43 -24.71
CA ASP A 469 19.00 -7.44 -24.41
C ASP A 469 20.43 -8.00 -24.55
N ASN A 470 20.62 -9.31 -24.35
CA ASN A 470 21.94 -9.94 -24.26
C ASN A 470 22.11 -11.19 -25.14
N GLY A 471 21.15 -11.45 -26.04
CA GLY A 471 21.07 -12.68 -26.83
C GLY A 471 20.32 -13.81 -26.11
N ALA A 472 19.50 -14.54 -26.86
CA ALA A 472 18.77 -15.69 -26.33
C ALA A 472 19.75 -16.77 -25.84
N GLY A 473 19.57 -17.25 -24.60
CA GLY A 473 20.50 -18.20 -23.97
C GLY A 473 21.81 -17.58 -23.47
N GLY A 474 21.93 -16.25 -23.42
CA GLY A 474 23.07 -15.58 -22.79
C GLY A 474 23.05 -15.68 -21.27
N ARG A 475 24.21 -15.46 -20.64
CA ARG A 475 24.42 -15.50 -19.18
C ARG A 475 23.35 -14.74 -18.38
N ALA A 476 22.85 -13.63 -18.90
CA ALA A 476 21.80 -12.84 -18.26
C ALA A 476 20.46 -13.60 -18.20
N ALA A 477 20.01 -14.19 -19.30
CA ALA A 477 18.76 -14.96 -19.33
C ALA A 477 18.83 -16.22 -18.44
N GLU A 478 19.96 -16.92 -18.48
CA GLU A 478 20.22 -18.07 -17.60
C GLU A 478 20.22 -17.68 -16.12
N SER A 479 20.85 -16.54 -15.78
CA SER A 479 20.87 -16.04 -14.39
C SER A 479 19.48 -15.64 -13.91
N VAL A 480 18.64 -15.05 -14.78
CA VAL A 480 17.24 -14.72 -14.43
C VAL A 480 16.45 -16.00 -14.17
N GLU A 481 16.55 -16.99 -15.05
CA GLU A 481 15.87 -18.28 -14.86
C GLU A 481 16.34 -18.98 -13.58
N GLN A 482 17.64 -19.01 -13.32
CA GLN A 482 18.20 -19.59 -12.11
C GLN A 482 17.72 -18.87 -10.84
N ALA A 483 17.65 -17.54 -10.86
CA ALA A 483 17.18 -16.77 -9.72
C ALA A 483 15.70 -17.07 -9.36
N TRP A 484 14.82 -17.10 -10.38
CA TRP A 484 13.41 -17.43 -10.16
C TRP A 484 13.20 -18.89 -9.73
N THR A 485 13.91 -19.83 -10.36
CA THR A 485 13.79 -21.25 -9.99
C THR A 485 14.33 -21.54 -8.59
N THR A 486 15.36 -20.82 -8.14
CA THR A 486 15.90 -20.91 -6.76
C THR A 486 14.87 -20.51 -5.71
N VAL A 487 14.00 -19.54 -6.01
CA VAL A 487 12.86 -19.18 -5.13
C VAL A 487 11.62 -20.03 -5.37
N GLY A 488 11.70 -21.09 -6.18
CA GLY A 488 10.60 -22.01 -6.45
C GLY A 488 9.57 -21.50 -7.47
N VAL A 489 9.92 -20.50 -8.28
CA VAL A 489 9.05 -19.97 -9.34
C VAL A 489 9.59 -20.41 -10.70
N THR A 490 8.88 -21.31 -11.38
CA THR A 490 9.21 -21.68 -12.76
C THR A 490 8.75 -20.59 -13.73
N PRO A 491 9.64 -19.97 -14.53
CA PRO A 491 9.25 -18.96 -15.50
C PRO A 491 8.24 -19.50 -16.53
N ARG A 492 7.20 -18.72 -16.81
CA ARG A 492 6.17 -19.03 -17.81
C ARG A 492 6.22 -18.02 -18.96
N LEU A 493 6.84 -18.41 -20.06
CA LEU A 493 6.85 -17.64 -21.30
C LEU A 493 5.45 -17.62 -21.92
N THR A 494 4.75 -16.49 -21.83
CA THR A 494 3.47 -16.29 -22.50
C THR A 494 3.70 -15.88 -23.96
N LYS A 495 2.71 -16.10 -24.84
CA LYS A 495 2.77 -15.60 -26.23
C LYS A 495 3.05 -14.10 -26.31
N ARG A 496 2.54 -13.32 -25.35
CA ARG A 496 2.79 -11.87 -25.27
C ARG A 496 4.24 -11.56 -24.87
N ALA A 497 4.81 -12.32 -23.93
CA ALA A 497 6.22 -12.20 -23.55
C ALA A 497 7.14 -12.57 -24.73
N MET A 498 6.83 -13.63 -25.47
CA MET A 498 7.57 -14.02 -26.68
C MET A 498 7.48 -12.97 -27.79
N ALA A 499 6.39 -12.19 -27.86
CA ALA A 499 6.28 -11.11 -28.84
C ALA A 499 7.25 -9.94 -28.57
N LEU A 500 7.85 -9.85 -27.37
CA LEU A 500 8.90 -8.87 -27.08
C LEU A 500 10.21 -9.20 -27.82
N THR A 501 10.52 -10.48 -28.02
CA THR A 501 11.77 -10.93 -28.66
C THR A 501 11.78 -10.73 -30.17
N GLY A 502 10.63 -10.44 -30.79
CA GLY A 502 10.49 -10.24 -32.24
C GLY A 502 10.54 -8.79 -32.70
N LYS A 503 10.60 -7.80 -31.80
CA LYS A 503 10.53 -6.37 -32.15
C LYS A 503 11.89 -5.69 -32.37
N ASN A 504 13.00 -6.32 -31.99
CA ASN A 504 14.35 -5.74 -32.09
C ASN A 504 15.30 -6.48 -33.06
N SER A 505 14.83 -7.40 -33.92
CA SER A 505 15.66 -7.79 -35.06
C SER A 505 15.90 -6.57 -35.94
N PRO A 506 17.17 -6.17 -36.21
CA PRO A 506 17.43 -5.22 -37.27
C PRO A 506 16.80 -5.80 -38.54
N ARG A 507 15.94 -5.03 -39.20
CA ARG A 507 15.65 -5.34 -40.60
C ARG A 507 16.97 -5.16 -41.33
N GLU A 508 17.52 -6.25 -41.83
CA GLU A 508 18.54 -6.20 -42.87
C GLU A 508 17.90 -5.50 -44.07
N GLU A 509 18.24 -4.22 -44.27
CA GLU A 509 18.28 -3.53 -45.56
C GLU A 509 19.42 -2.51 -45.56
#